data_AF-A0A357AZ53-F1
#
_entry.id   AF-A0A357AZ53-F1
#
_cell.length_a   1.000
_cell.length_b   1.000
_cell.length_c   1.000
_cell.angle_alpha   90.00
_cell.angle_beta   90.00
_cell.angle_gamma   90.00
#
_symmetry.space_group_name_H-M   'P 1'
#
loop_
_entity.id
_entity.type
_entity.pdbx_description
1 polymer ?
#
loop_
_entity_poly.entity_id
_entity_poly.type
_entity_poly.pdbx_seq_one_letter_code
_entity_poly.pdbx_strand_id
1 'polypeptide(L)' 'MYRTILFDFDGTVFDTGEGVTKSVQYAARAFGFKADDLSALRAFVGPPL' A
#
# COMPACT_ATOMS: atom_id res chain seq x y z
N MET A 1 -22.54 -4.01 23.14
CA MET A 1 -22.86 -3.60 21.76
C MET A 1 -22.02 -2.38 21.42
N TYR A 2 -21.30 -2.38 20.31
CA TYR A 2 -20.50 -1.23 19.89
C TYR A 2 -21.41 -0.21 19.18
N ARG A 3 -21.23 1.08 19.48
CA ARG A 3 -21.95 2.18 18.82
C ARG A 3 -21.27 2.70 17.55
N THR A 4 -19.97 2.44 17.43
CA THR A 4 -19.16 2.91 16.32
C THR A 4 -18.12 1.86 16.00
N ILE A 5 -17.91 1.64 14.71
CA ILE A 5 -16.87 0.79 14.16
C ILE A 5 -16.13 1.64 13.13
N LEU A 6 -14.81 1.70 13.26
CA LEU A 6 -13.93 2.39 12.34
C LEU A 6 -13.23 1.35 11.48
N PHE A 7 -13.20 1.61 10.17
CA PHE A 7 -12.46 0.80 9.22
C PHE A 7 -11.38 1.66 8.62
N ASP A 8 -10.18 1.10 8.54
CA ASP A 8 -9.19 1.57 7.61
C ASP A 8 -9.65 1.26 6.16
N PHE A 9 -9.01 1.85 5.15
CA PHE A 9 -9.41 1.70 3.76
C PHE A 9 -8.53 0.69 3.00
N ASP A 10 -7.23 0.99 2.88
CA ASP A 10 -6.29 0.24 2.06
C ASP A 10 -6.00 -1.13 2.67
N GLY A 11 -6.40 -2.21 2.00
CA GLY A 11 -6.25 -3.57 2.51
C GLY A 11 -7.29 -3.98 3.55
N THR A 12 -8.19 -3.08 3.96
CA THR A 12 -9.32 -3.37 4.86
C THR A 12 -10.65 -3.36 4.11
N VAL A 13 -11.01 -2.25 3.46
CA VAL A 13 -12.26 -2.12 2.69
C VAL A 13 -12.02 -2.35 1.20
N PHE A 14 -10.85 -1.97 0.67
CA PHE A 14 -10.50 -2.14 -0.74
C PHE A 14 -9.08 -2.71 -0.93
N ASP A 15 -8.91 -3.60 -1.91
CA ASP A 15 -7.59 -4.03 -2.38
C ASP A 15 -7.02 -3.01 -3.37
N THR A 16 -6.34 -2.01 -2.84
CA THR A 16 -5.67 -0.94 -3.59
C THR A 16 -4.20 -1.25 -3.89
N GLY A 17 -3.73 -2.45 -3.54
CA GLY A 17 -2.29 -2.76 -3.48
C GLY A 17 -1.57 -2.60 -4.82
N GLU A 18 -2.21 -2.92 -5.93
CA GLU A 18 -1.62 -2.73 -7.26
C GLU A 18 -1.32 -1.25 -7.56
N GLY A 19 -2.26 -0.35 -7.26
CA GLY A 19 -2.10 1.08 -7.52
C GLY A 19 -1.02 1.69 -6.63
N VAL A 20 -1.01 1.32 -5.35
CA VAL A 20 -0.03 1.80 -4.37
C VAL A 20 1.37 1.33 -4.73
N THR A 21 1.56 0.04 -4.99
CA THR A 21 2.89 -0.54 -5.31
C THR A 21 3.47 0.02 -6.60
N LYS A 22 2.65 0.24 -7.65
CA LYS A 22 3.10 0.90 -8.89
C LYS A 22 3.52 2.36 -8.66
N SER A 23 2.78 3.08 -7.81
CA SER A 23 3.11 4.48 -7.46
C SER A 23 4.43 4.57 -6.70
N VAL A 24 4.65 3.66 -5.73
CA VAL A 24 5.92 3.55 -4.99
C VAL A 24 7.06 3.17 -5.93
N GLN A 25 6.87 2.18 -6.81
CA GLN A 25 7.87 1.77 -7.80
C GLN A 25 8.26 2.95 -8.71
N TYR A 26 7.28 3.72 -9.19
CA TYR A 26 7.51 4.90 -10.01
C TYR A 26 8.40 5.92 -9.28
N ALA A 27 8.05 6.26 -8.04
CA ALA A 27 8.83 7.18 -7.23
C ALA A 27 10.25 6.64 -6.96
N ALA A 28 10.37 5.38 -6.54
CA ALA A 28 11.65 4.74 -6.25
C ALA A 28 12.60 4.80 -7.46
N ARG A 29 12.11 4.49 -8.66
CA ARG A 29 12.88 4.58 -9.91
C ARG A 29 13.31 6.02 -10.22
N ALA A 30 12.45 7.00 -9.97
CA ALA A 30 12.79 8.42 -10.16
C ALA A 30 13.94 8.88 -9.24
N PHE A 31 14.09 8.26 -8.07
CA PHE A 31 15.19 8.51 -7.13
C PHE A 31 16.40 7.57 -7.32
N GLY A 32 16.41 6.74 -8.37
CA GLY A 32 17.52 5.84 -8.68
C GLY A 32 17.54 4.53 -7.89
N PHE A 33 16.47 4.21 -7.16
CA PHE A 33 16.33 2.91 -6.48
C PHE A 33 15.82 1.84 -7.45
N LYS A 34 16.34 0.62 -7.31
CA LYS A 34 15.80 -0.56 -7.99
C LYS A 34 14.61 -1.09 -7.18
N ALA A 35 13.44 -1.12 -7.80
CA ALA A 35 12.17 -1.52 -7.19
C ALA A 35 11.41 -2.49 -8.11
N ASP A 36 12.10 -3.52 -8.62
CA ASP A 36 11.54 -4.40 -9.66
C ASP A 36 10.58 -5.46 -9.11
N ASP A 37 10.74 -5.82 -7.84
CA ASP A 37 9.81 -6.71 -7.13
C ASP A 37 8.69 -5.90 -6.46
N LEU A 38 7.50 -5.92 -7.07
CA LEU A 38 6.31 -5.27 -6.52
C LEU A 38 5.82 -5.91 -5.22
N SER A 39 6.15 -7.18 -4.96
CA SER A 39 5.72 -7.87 -3.74
C SER A 39 6.41 -7.28 -2.51
N ALA A 40 7.70 -6.92 -2.62
CA ALA A 40 8.45 -6.21 -1.61
C ALA A 40 7.87 -4.82 -1.29
N LEU A 41 7.16 -4.21 -2.25
CA LEU A 41 6.52 -2.91 -2.07
C LEU A 41 5.14 -3.00 -1.38
N ARG A 42 4.61 -4.21 -1.14
CA ARG A 42 3.31 -4.34 -0.43
C ARG A 42 3.36 -3.77 1.00
N ALA A 43 4.54 -3.63 1.59
CA ALA A 43 4.72 -2.98 2.89
C ALA A 43 4.27 -1.50 2.91
N PHE A 44 4.05 -0.88 1.74
CA PHE A 44 3.52 0.48 1.62
C PHE A 44 1.99 0.55 1.49
N VAL A 45 1.28 -0.60 1.45
CA VAL A 45 -0.18 -0.66 1.31
C VAL A 45 -0.82 -0.67 2.69
N GLY A 46 -1.59 0.38 3.00
CA GLY A 46 -2.34 0.49 4.24
C GLY A 46 -1.47 0.59 5.50
N PRO A 47 -2.09 0.51 6.68
CA PRO A 47 -1.39 0.68 7.94
C PRO A 47 -0.64 -0.61 8.32
N PRO A 48 0.63 -0.50 8.74
CA PRO A 48 1.26 -1.55 9.50
C PRO A 48 0.61 -1.55 10.88
N LEU A 49 -0.29 -2.51 11.15
CA LEU A 49 -0.57 -2.92 12.51
C LEU A 49 0.35 -4.09 12.86
#